data_AF-A0AAQ4D2K3-F1
#
_entry.id   AF-A0AAQ4D2K3-F1
#
_cell.length_a   1.000
_cell.length_b   1.000
_cell.length_c   1.000
_cell.angle_alpha   90.00
_cell.angle_beta   90.00
_cell.angle_gamma   90.00
#
_symmetry.space_group_name_H-M   'P 1'
#
loop_
_entity.id
_entity.type
_entity.pdbx_description
1 polymer ?
#
loop_
_entity_poly.entity_id
_entity_poly.type
_entity_poly.pdbx_seq_one_letter_code
_entity_poly.pdbx_strand_id
1 'polypeptide(L)'
;MRIPKGFDNIILRPQGGLERLIKYGGAFLADAISKMAGNEDGGAGDVIPFNTKQQSIVVATGDASRRNKYSSLTELIAGDVKTT
;
A
#
# COMPACT_ATOMS: atom_id res chain seq x y z
N MET A 1 -2.44 -13.34 7.85
CA MET A 1 -1.24 -12.49 8.07
C MET A 1 -1.52 -11.60 9.27
N ARG A 2 -0.70 -11.63 10.31
CA ARG A 2 -0.92 -10.86 11.56
C ARG A 2 -0.04 -9.62 11.52
N ILE A 3 -0.63 -8.44 11.69
CA ILE A 3 0.11 -7.18 11.75
C ILE A 3 0.90 -7.16 13.09
N PRO A 4 2.21 -6.83 13.08
CA PRO A 4 2.99 -6.77 14.31
C PRO A 4 2.47 -5.68 15.26
N LYS A 5 2.56 -5.91 16.58
CA LYS A 5 2.22 -4.89 17.59
C LYS A 5 3.21 -3.72 17.49
N GLY A 6 2.69 -2.49 17.50
CA GLY A 6 3.49 -1.27 17.39
C GLY A 6 3.59 -0.69 15.97
N PHE A 7 2.95 -1.33 14.99
CA PHE A 7 2.85 -0.81 13.63
C PHE A 7 1.62 0.08 13.49
N ASP A 8 1.79 1.21 12.82
CA ASP A 8 0.70 2.08 12.40
C ASP A 8 -0.02 1.48 11.20
N ASN A 9 -1.35 1.46 11.26
CA ASN A 9 -2.20 0.89 10.21
C ASN A 9 -2.84 2.01 9.38
N ILE A 10 -2.45 2.10 8.11
CA ILE A 10 -3.03 3.01 7.13
C ILE A 10 -3.94 2.22 6.21
N ILE A 11 -5.16 2.72 5.96
CA ILE A 11 -6.11 2.10 5.03
C ILE A 11 -6.13 2.92 3.75
N LEU A 12 -5.68 2.33 2.65
CA LEU A 12 -5.77 2.91 1.31
C LEU A 12 -7.00 2.33 0.60
N ARG A 13 -7.79 3.21 -0.02
CA ARG A 13 -8.98 2.83 -0.79
C ARG A 13 -8.73 3.14 -2.27
N PRO A 14 -8.37 2.14 -3.07
CA PRO A 14 -8.11 2.38 -4.48
C PRO A 14 -9.39 2.76 -5.23
N GLN A 15 -9.32 3.86 -5.98
CA GLN A 15 -10.38 4.28 -6.88
C GLN A 15 -10.40 3.36 -8.10
N GLY A 16 -11.58 2.81 -8.42
CA GLY A 16 -11.74 1.81 -9.49
C GLY A 16 -11.73 0.36 -9.01
N GLY A 17 -11.61 0.12 -7.70
CA GLY A 17 -11.73 -1.19 -7.08
C GLY A 17 -10.41 -1.95 -6.99
N LEU A 18 -10.12 -2.49 -5.80
CA LEU A 18 -8.89 -3.24 -5.53
C LEU A 18 -8.68 -4.42 -6.46
N GLU A 19 -9.77 -5.09 -6.87
CA GLU A 19 -9.74 -6.23 -7.77
C GLU A 19 -9.09 -5.92 -9.13
N ARG A 20 -9.30 -4.70 -9.65
CA ARG A 20 -8.65 -4.28 -10.88
C ARG A 20 -7.15 -4.10 -10.68
N LEU A 21 -6.73 -3.51 -9.57
CA LEU A 21 -5.30 -3.30 -9.28
C LEU A 21 -4.55 -4.61 -9.03
N ILE A 22 -5.13 -5.54 -8.27
CA ILE A 22 -4.48 -6.84 -8.03
C ILE A 22 -4.43 -7.71 -9.29
N LYS A 23 -5.34 -7.50 -10.26
CA LYS A 23 -5.34 -8.19 -11.56
C LYS A 23 -4.06 -7.90 -12.36
N TYR A 24 -3.47 -6.72 -12.18
CA TYR A 24 -2.18 -6.35 -12.78
C TYR A 24 -0.96 -6.86 -11.98
N GLY A 25 -1.19 -7.46 -10.81
CA GLY A 25 -0.17 -8.07 -9.95
C GLY A 25 -0.15 -7.47 -8.54
N GLY A 26 -0.68 -8.20 -7.55
CA GLY A 26 -0.68 -7.75 -6.16
C GLY A 26 0.72 -7.48 -5.58
N ALA A 27 1.73 -8.26 -5.98
CA ALA A 27 3.12 -8.01 -5.57
C ALA A 27 3.67 -6.70 -6.15
N PHE A 28 3.35 -6.40 -7.41
CA PHE A 28 3.71 -5.14 -8.05
C PHE A 28 3.03 -3.94 -7.38
N LEU A 29 1.76 -4.10 -7.00
CA LEU A 29 1.03 -3.07 -6.27
C LEU A 29 1.65 -2.80 -4.89
N ALA A 30 2.03 -3.84 -4.15
CA ALA A 30 2.72 -3.68 -2.86
C ALA A 30 4.08 -2.98 -3.02
N ASP A 31 4.84 -3.34 -4.05
CA ASP A 31 6.12 -2.71 -4.39
C ASP A 31 5.95 -1.23 -4.74
N ALA A 32 4.99 -0.91 -5.61
CA ALA A 32 4.67 0.47 -5.97
C ALA A 32 4.27 1.31 -4.75
N ILE A 33 3.41 0.78 -3.88
CA ILE A 33 2.99 1.44 -2.64
C ILE A 33 4.21 1.71 -1.73
N SER A 34 5.08 0.71 -1.58
CA SER A 34 6.32 0.84 -0.80
C SER A 34 7.24 1.93 -1.36
N LYS A 35 7.47 1.93 -2.68
CA LYS A 35 8.30 2.92 -3.37
C LYS A 35 7.72 4.34 -3.28
N MET A 36 6.41 4.50 -3.36
CA MET A 36 5.75 5.81 -3.17
C MET A 36 5.98 6.38 -1.76
N ALA A 37 6.15 5.52 -0.75
CA ALA A 37 6.56 5.93 0.59
C ALA A 37 8.08 6.14 0.75
N GLY A 38 8.86 6.01 -0.33
CA GLY A 38 10.33 6.09 -0.31
C GLY A 38 10.97 4.86 0.32
N ASN A 39 10.29 3.71 0.33
CA ASN A 39 10.86 2.44 0.75
C ASN A 39 11.44 1.70 -0.48
N GLU A 40 12.47 2.28 -1.10
CA GLU A 40 13.05 1.80 -2.36
C GLU A 40 13.80 0.47 -2.22
N ASP A 41 14.29 0.16 -1.03
CA ASP A 41 15.09 -1.05 -0.72
C ASP A 41 14.23 -2.23 -0.24
N GLY A 42 12.89 -2.12 -0.28
CA GLY A 42 12.01 -3.15 0.30
C GLY A 42 12.31 -3.35 1.79
N GLY A 43 12.66 -2.26 2.49
CA GLY A 43 13.15 -2.27 3.86
C GLY A 43 12.24 -3.10 4.76
N ALA A 44 12.85 -4.07 5.44
CA ALA A 44 12.17 -5.04 6.29
C ALA A 44 11.22 -4.33 7.27
N GLY A 45 9.92 -4.59 7.11
CA GLY A 45 8.93 -4.20 8.11
C GLY A 45 7.54 -4.01 7.55
N ASP A 46 7.40 -3.37 6.39
CA ASP A 46 6.08 -2.94 5.95
C ASP A 46 5.23 -4.12 5.48
N VAL A 47 4.07 -4.30 6.10
CA VAL A 47 3.14 -5.39 5.78
C VAL A 47 1.95 -4.79 5.05
N ILE A 48 1.77 -5.19 3.79
CA ILE A 48 0.73 -4.63 2.91
C ILE A 48 -0.33 -5.69 2.58
N PRO A 49 -1.29 -5.99 3.48
CA PRO A 49 -2.35 -6.92 3.17
C PRO A 49 -3.45 -6.29 2.30
N PHE A 50 -3.83 -7.01 1.26
CA PHE A 50 -4.95 -6.68 0.39
C PHE A 50 -6.24 -7.27 0.92
N ASN A 51 -7.26 -6.43 1.14
CA ASN A 51 -8.59 -6.86 1.54
C ASN A 51 -9.57 -6.68 0.37
N THR A 52 -9.75 -7.73 -0.42
CA THR A 52 -10.67 -7.74 -1.56
C THR A 52 -12.13 -7.61 -1.16
N LYS A 53 -12.53 -8.12 0.02
CA LYS A 53 -13.92 -8.02 0.51
C LYS A 53 -14.34 -6.59 0.81
N GLN A 54 -13.43 -5.79 1.37
CA GLN A 54 -13.66 -4.38 1.68
C GLN A 54 -13.11 -3.44 0.60
N GLN A 55 -12.56 -4.00 -0.48
CA GLN A 55 -11.85 -3.29 -1.54
C GLN A 55 -10.85 -2.25 -1.01
N SER A 56 -10.05 -2.65 -0.03
CA SER A 56 -9.09 -1.78 0.66
C SER A 56 -7.73 -2.44 0.83
N ILE A 57 -6.68 -1.63 0.85
CA ILE A 57 -5.31 -2.07 1.12
C ILE A 57 -4.96 -1.56 2.51
N VAL A 58 -4.51 -2.46 3.38
CA VAL A 58 -3.96 -2.06 4.66
C VAL A 58 -2.45 -1.98 4.48
N VAL A 59 -1.84 -0.90 4.98
CA VAL A 59 -0.39 -0.76 5.04
C VAL A 59 -0.03 -0.64 6.51
N ALA A 60 0.73 -1.59 7.02
CA ALA A 60 1.28 -1.54 8.35
C ALA A 60 2.75 -1.14 8.26
N THR A 61 3.14 -0.04 8.89
CA THR A 61 4.53 0.42 8.98
C THR A 61 4.95 0.63 10.43
N GLY A 62 6.19 0.26 10.77
CA GLY A 62 6.81 0.58 12.05
C GLY A 62 7.54 1.93 12.06
N ASP A 63 7.61 2.58 10.89
CA ASP A 63 8.28 3.87 10.71
C ASP A 63 7.27 5.01 10.60
N ALA A 64 7.42 6.02 11.48
CA ALA A 64 6.53 7.17 11.57
C ALA A 64 6.65 8.12 10.36
N SER A 65 7.82 8.20 9.71
CA SER A 65 8.01 9.00 8.50
C SER A 65 7.27 8.39 7.32
N ARG A 66 7.34 7.05 7.18
CA ARG A 66 6.58 6.30 6.16
C ARG A 66 5.08 6.37 6.41
N ARG A 67 4.63 6.37 7.67
CA ARG A 67 3.19 6.53 8.01
C ARG A 67 2.59 7.79 7.39
N ASN A 68 3.26 8.92 7.55
CA ASN A 68 2.77 10.19 7.01
C ASN A 68 2.72 10.14 5.48
N LYS A 69 3.72 9.53 4.84
CA LYS A 69 3.73 9.35 3.38
C LYS A 69 2.58 8.44 2.91
N TYR A 70 2.38 7.29 3.55
CA TYR A 70 1.25 6.40 3.24
C TYR A 70 -0.10 7.09 3.47
N SER A 71 -0.25 7.88 4.53
CA SER A 71 -1.47 8.62 4.80
C SER A 71 -1.76 9.69 3.74
N SER A 72 -0.72 10.23 3.10
CA SER A 72 -0.86 11.16 1.98
C SER A 72 -1.19 10.48 0.65
N LEU A 73 -1.04 9.14 0.54
CA LEU A 73 -1.42 8.35 -0.64
C LEU A 73 -2.94 8.06 -0.70
N THR A 74 -3.76 8.94 -0.13
CA THR A 74 -5.21 8.80 0.08
C THR A 74 -6.00 8.43 -1.18
N GLU A 75 -5.43 8.62 -2.37
CA GLU A 75 -6.05 8.26 -3.64
C GLU A 75 -5.09 7.43 -4.51
N LEU A 76 -5.12 6.11 -4.34
CA LEU A 76 -4.55 5.20 -5.33
C LEU A 76 -5.53 5.13 -6.51
N ILE A 77 -5.28 5.91 -7.56
CA ILE A 77 -6.08 5.89 -8.77
C ILE A 77 -5.58 4.74 -9.66
N ALA A 78 -6.48 3.81 -10.02
CA ALA A 78 -6.21 2.81 -11.06
C ALA A 78 -6.08 3.51 -12.43
N GLY A 79 -4.92 4.13 -12.68
CA GLY A 79 -4.64 4.90 -13.89
C GLY A 79 -3.38 5.77 -13.82
N ASP A 80 -2.87 6.08 -12.63
CA ASP A 80 -1.73 7.00 -12.46
C ASP A 80 -0.37 6.31 -12.25
N VAL A 81 -0.29 4.99 -12.43
CA VAL A 81 1.01 4.32 -12.67
C VAL A 81 1.39 4.55 -14.13
N LYS A 82 1.62 5.82 -14.51
CA LYS A 82 2.29 6.14 -15.76
C LYS A 82 3.75 5.79 -15.58
N THR A 83 4.14 4.67 -16.15
CA THR A 83 5.53 4.40 -16.54
C THR A 83 6.01 5.58 -17.38
N THR A 84 6.79 6.49 -16.79
CA THR A 84 7.65 7.41 -17.52
C THR A 84 9.08 6.96 -17.32
#